data_AF-A0A5K0V9Q0-F1
#
_entry.id   AF-A0A5K0V9Q0-F1
#
_cell.length_a   1.000
_cell.length_b   1.000
_cell.length_c   1.000
_cell.angle_alpha   90.00
_cell.angle_beta   90.00
_cell.angle_gamma   90.00
#
_symmetry.space_group_name_H-M   'P 1'
#
loop_
_entity.id
_entity.type
_entity.pdbx_description
1 polymer ?
#
loop_
_entity_poly.entity_id
_entity_poly.type
_entity_poly.pdbx_seq_one_letter_code
_entity_poly.pdbx_strand_id
1 'polypeptide(L)'
;YERDGKPSELADIDIFVSTVDPMKEPPLITANTVLSILAVDYPVEKVACYVSDDGAAMLTFEALSETSEFARKWVPFCKKFNIEPRAPEWYFAQKIDYLKDKIHPDFIRERRAMK
;
A
#
# COMPACT_ATOMS: atom_id res chain seq x y z
N TYR A 1 -18.07 16.08 -0.08
CA TYR A 1 -18.55 14.68 0.05
C TYR A 1 -18.19 14.12 1.41
N GLU A 2 -17.03 14.49 1.95
CA GLU A 2 -16.82 14.41 3.41
C GLU A 2 -17.41 15.67 4.06
N ARG A 3 -18.16 15.47 5.14
CA ARG A 3 -18.72 16.53 5.99
C ARG A 3 -18.30 16.20 7.41
N ASP A 4 -17.64 17.13 8.08
CA ASP A 4 -17.14 16.90 9.44
C ASP A 4 -18.26 16.42 10.38
N GLY A 5 -18.00 15.30 11.05
CA GLY A 5 -18.94 14.67 11.99
C GLY A 5 -20.09 13.88 11.34
N LYS A 6 -20.12 13.71 10.01
CA LYS A 6 -21.08 12.84 9.31
C LYS A 6 -20.36 11.67 8.62
N PRO A 7 -21.03 10.52 8.44
CA PRO A 7 -20.50 9.43 7.63
C PRO A 7 -20.14 9.94 6.24
N SER A 8 -19.03 9.45 5.69
CA SER A 8 -18.62 9.80 4.33
C SER A 8 -19.75 9.48 3.34
N GLU A 9 -20.00 10.36 2.37
CA GLU A 9 -20.97 10.14 1.28
C GLU A 9 -20.29 9.61 0.00
N LEU A 10 -19.01 9.23 0.09
CA LEU A 10 -18.26 8.63 -1.01
C LEU A 10 -18.82 7.24 -1.40
N ALA A 11 -18.65 6.81 -2.65
CA ALA A 11 -19.08 5.47 -3.07
C ALA A 11 -18.12 4.38 -2.57
N ASP A 12 -18.60 3.14 -2.48
CA ASP A 12 -17.72 2.01 -2.20
C ASP A 12 -16.89 1.67 -3.46
N ILE A 13 -15.64 1.27 -3.26
CA ILE A 13 -14.68 0.97 -4.32
C ILE A 13 -14.09 -0.42 -4.07
N ASP A 14 -14.34 -1.31 -5.03
CA ASP A 14 -13.70 -2.61 -5.10
C ASP A 14 -12.58 -2.58 -6.14
N ILE A 15 -11.37 -2.93 -5.73
CA ILE A 15 -10.20 -2.99 -6.60
C ILE A 15 -9.82 -4.46 -6.79
N PHE A 16 -9.76 -4.88 -8.05
CA PHE A 16 -9.43 -6.25 -8.41
C PHE A 16 -8.02 -6.33 -8.99
N VAL A 17 -7.21 -7.24 -8.46
CA VAL A 17 -5.85 -7.54 -8.92
C VAL A 17 -5.80 -9.01 -9.35
N SER A 18 -5.52 -9.26 -10.61
CA SER A 18 -5.35 -10.62 -11.15
C SER A 18 -3.88 -10.91 -11.40
N THR A 19 -3.41 -12.08 -10.99
CA THR A 19 -2.08 -12.63 -11.29
C THR A 19 -2.23 -14.05 -11.83
N VAL A 20 -1.29 -14.48 -12.67
CA VAL A 20 -1.38 -15.79 -13.34
C VAL A 20 -0.21 -16.70 -12.99
N ASP A 21 1.02 -16.23 -13.10
CA ASP A 21 2.19 -17.09 -12.92
C ASP A 21 3.30 -16.31 -12.19
N PRO A 22 3.66 -16.69 -10.95
CA PRO A 22 4.67 -15.98 -10.18
C PRO A 22 6.07 -16.06 -10.81
N MET A 23 6.31 -16.96 -11.76
CA MET A 23 7.56 -17.05 -12.50
C MET A 23 7.63 -16.03 -13.65
N LYS A 24 6.48 -15.60 -14.18
CA LYS A 24 6.40 -14.54 -15.20
C LYS A 24 6.30 -13.15 -14.56
N GLU A 25 5.53 -13.06 -13.48
CA GLU A 25 5.32 -11.84 -12.71
C GLU A 25 5.80 -12.07 -11.28
N PRO A 26 6.97 -11.53 -10.90
CA PRO A 26 7.49 -11.72 -9.56
C PRO A 26 6.45 -11.31 -8.49
N PRO A 27 6.19 -12.15 -7.47
CA PRO A 27 5.21 -11.86 -6.42
C PRO A 27 5.43 -10.51 -5.72
N LEU A 28 6.67 -10.03 -5.70
CA LEU A 28 7.04 -8.73 -5.15
C LEU A 28 6.34 -7.56 -5.87
N ILE A 29 6.14 -7.65 -7.18
CA ILE A 29 5.44 -6.61 -7.96
C ILE A 29 3.96 -6.58 -7.57
N THR A 30 3.34 -7.76 -7.46
CA THR A 30 1.96 -7.91 -6.97
C THR A 30 1.83 -7.37 -5.55
N ALA A 31 2.75 -7.70 -4.66
CA ALA A 31 2.80 -7.18 -3.29
C ALA A 31 2.89 -5.65 -3.24
N ASN A 32 3.78 -5.03 -4.02
CA ASN A 32 3.90 -3.57 -4.11
C ASN A 32 2.60 -2.91 -4.58
N THR A 33 1.93 -3.54 -5.55
CA THR A 33 0.64 -3.05 -6.10
C THR A 33 -0.44 -3.11 -5.03
N VAL A 34 -0.57 -4.25 -4.32
CA VAL A 34 -1.51 -4.42 -3.22
C VAL A 34 -1.24 -3.42 -2.09
N LEU A 35 0.01 -3.21 -1.70
CA LEU A 35 0.38 -2.22 -0.68
C LEU A 35 0.03 -0.80 -1.09
N SER A 36 0.24 -0.46 -2.37
CA SER A 36 -0.15 0.84 -2.91
C SER A 36 -1.67 1.03 -2.86
N ILE A 37 -2.45 -0.02 -3.16
CA ILE A 37 -3.91 -0.01 -3.09
C ILE A 37 -4.39 0.13 -1.64
N LEU A 38 -3.82 -0.62 -0.70
CA LEU A 38 -4.22 -0.54 0.71
C LEU A 38 -3.87 0.81 1.37
N ALA A 39 -2.91 1.54 0.80
CA ALA A 39 -2.47 2.84 1.29
C ALA A 39 -3.15 4.03 0.60
N VAL A 40 -4.19 3.82 -0.21
CA VAL A 40 -4.93 4.92 -0.86
C VAL A 40 -5.55 5.87 0.17
N ASP A 41 -5.67 7.13 -0.24
CA ASP A 41 -6.33 8.17 0.54
C ASP A 41 -7.84 8.11 0.32
N TYR A 42 -8.47 7.15 0.98
CA TYR A 42 -9.91 6.92 0.95
C TYR A 42 -10.37 6.33 2.29
N PRO A 43 -11.65 6.50 2.67
CA PRO A 43 -12.20 5.85 3.86
C PRO A 43 -11.98 4.34 3.85
N VAL A 44 -11.46 3.83 4.97
CA VAL A 44 -11.03 2.42 5.09
C VAL A 44 -12.20 1.44 4.98
N GLU A 45 -13.40 1.89 5.35
CA GLU A 45 -14.64 1.13 5.26
C GLU A 45 -15.22 1.06 3.84
N LYS A 46 -14.62 1.79 2.88
CA LYS A 46 -15.11 1.90 1.50
C LYS A 46 -14.15 1.42 0.43
N VAL A 47 -12.97 0.94 0.82
CA VAL A 47 -12.03 0.32 -0.13
C VAL A 47 -11.87 -1.14 0.22
N ALA A 48 -12.16 -2.00 -0.75
CA ALA A 48 -11.82 -3.40 -0.68
C ALA A 48 -10.84 -3.76 -1.81
N CYS A 49 -9.84 -4.57 -1.50
CA CYS A 49 -8.89 -5.09 -2.46
C CYS A 49 -9.07 -6.60 -2.57
N TYR A 50 -9.32 -7.08 -3.78
CA TYR A 50 -9.49 -8.48 -4.11
C TYR A 50 -8.31 -8.92 -4.98
N VAL A 51 -7.67 -10.03 -4.60
CA VAL A 51 -6.57 -10.61 -5.37
C VAL A 51 -6.99 -11.99 -5.86
N SER A 52 -6.93 -12.19 -7.18
CA SER A 52 -7.20 -13.46 -7.84
C SER A 52 -5.91 -14.01 -8.41
N ASP A 53 -5.58 -15.26 -8.06
CA ASP A 53 -4.43 -15.99 -8.60
C ASP A 53 -4.92 -17.16 -9.46
N ASP A 54 -4.81 -17.01 -10.78
CA ASP A 54 -5.21 -18.03 -11.74
C ASP A 54 -4.22 -19.21 -11.79
N GLY A 55 -2.98 -19.01 -11.31
CA GLY A 55 -1.96 -20.05 -11.24
C GLY A 55 -2.07 -20.95 -10.01
N ALA A 56 -2.89 -20.55 -9.02
CA ALA A 56 -3.05 -21.22 -7.74
C ALA A 56 -1.71 -21.59 -7.08
N ALA A 57 -0.71 -20.70 -7.20
CA ALA A 57 0.64 -20.98 -6.76
C ALA A 57 0.81 -20.66 -5.27
N MET A 58 1.31 -21.62 -4.49
CA MET A 58 1.55 -21.43 -3.05
C MET A 58 2.45 -20.22 -2.76
N LEU A 59 3.42 -19.96 -3.66
CA LEU A 59 4.32 -18.81 -3.54
C LEU A 59 3.58 -17.47 -3.53
N THR A 60 2.53 -17.31 -4.34
CA THR A 60 1.70 -16.10 -4.36
C THR A 60 0.99 -15.92 -3.02
N PHE A 61 0.45 -17.01 -2.48
CA PHE A 61 -0.25 -17.00 -1.19
C PHE A 61 0.67 -16.62 -0.03
N GLU A 62 1.86 -17.23 0.07
CA GLU A 62 2.86 -16.88 1.09
C GLU A 62 3.30 -15.42 0.97
N ALA A 63 3.57 -14.96 -0.26
CA ALA A 63 3.94 -13.57 -0.50
C ALA A 63 2.83 -12.59 -0.06
N LEU A 64 1.57 -12.88 -0.33
CA LEU A 64 0.44 -12.05 0.09
C LEU A 64 0.22 -12.08 1.61
N SER A 65 0.47 -13.21 2.27
CA SER A 65 0.42 -13.32 3.74
C SER A 65 1.42 -12.38 4.40
N GLU A 66 2.69 -12.44 3.97
CA GLU A 66 3.76 -11.53 4.43
C GLU A 66 3.46 -10.07 4.08
N THR A 67 2.89 -9.83 2.88
CA THR A 67 2.46 -8.50 2.45
C THR A 67 1.41 -7.92 3.39
N SER A 68 0.47 -8.74 3.87
CA SER A 68 -0.55 -8.32 4.84
C SER A 68 0.07 -7.88 6.17
N GLU A 69 1.06 -8.61 6.66
CA GLU A 69 1.77 -8.23 7.89
C GLU A 69 2.54 -6.92 7.73
N PHE A 70 3.20 -6.75 6.59
CA PHE A 70 3.90 -5.52 6.26
C PHE A 70 2.94 -4.33 6.08
N ALA A 71 1.77 -4.55 5.45
CA ALA A 71 0.75 -3.53 5.24
C ALA A 71 0.30 -2.88 6.57
N ARG A 72 0.23 -3.65 7.66
CA ARG A 72 -0.10 -3.14 9.00
C ARG A 72 0.89 -2.10 9.51
N LYS A 73 2.14 -2.12 9.05
CA LYS A 73 3.17 -1.11 9.37
C LYS A 73 3.23 -0.01 8.30
N TRP A 74 3.17 -0.40 7.04
CA TRP A 74 3.32 0.50 5.89
C TRP A 74 2.14 1.46 5.70
N VAL A 75 0.89 0.99 5.83
CA VAL A 75 -0.31 1.80 5.60
C VAL A 75 -0.41 2.97 6.59
N PRO A 76 -0.26 2.79 7.91
CA PRO A 76 -0.25 3.90 8.85
C PRO A 76 0.88 4.90 8.58
N PHE A 77 2.08 4.42 8.21
CA PHE A 77 3.20 5.28 7.85
C PHE A 77 2.90 6.12 6.61
N CYS A 78 2.33 5.52 5.56
CA CYS A 78 1.96 6.21 4.34
C CYS A 78 0.93 7.31 4.60
N LYS A 79 -0.13 6.99 5.35
CA LYS A 79 -1.21 7.93 5.67
C LYS A 79 -0.73 9.06 6.59
N LYS A 80 0.08 8.74 7.61
CA LYS A 80 0.60 9.73 8.57
C LYS A 80 1.52 10.77 7.92
N PHE A 81 2.37 10.35 6.99
CA PHE A 81 3.39 11.24 6.39
C PHE A 81 3.07 11.66 4.95
N ASN A 82 1.88 11.32 4.46
CA ASN A 82 1.46 11.52 3.08
C ASN A 82 2.57 11.11 2.08
N ILE A 83 2.91 9.83 2.11
CA ILE A 83 4.01 9.27 1.31
C ILE A 83 3.55 9.05 -0.13
N GLU A 84 4.34 9.54 -1.08
CA GLU A 84 4.14 9.27 -2.50
C GLU A 84 5.49 9.01 -3.19
N PRO A 85 5.58 7.98 -4.07
CA PRO A 85 4.55 6.99 -4.39
C PRO A 85 4.27 6.03 -3.22
N ARG A 86 3.08 5.41 -3.20
CA ARG A 86 2.63 4.50 -2.13
C ARG A 86 3.20 3.08 -2.24
N ALA A 87 3.77 2.73 -3.39
CA ALA A 87 4.50 1.48 -3.57
C ALA A 87 5.89 1.58 -2.91
N PRO A 88 6.21 0.73 -1.91
CA PRO A 88 7.42 0.88 -1.10
C PRO A 88 8.71 0.73 -1.91
N GLU A 89 8.79 -0.25 -2.82
CA GLU A 89 9.98 -0.45 -3.64
C GLU A 89 10.29 0.78 -4.48
N TRP A 90 9.26 1.36 -5.11
CA TRP A 90 9.40 2.56 -5.92
C TRP A 90 9.74 3.78 -5.06
N TYR A 91 9.10 3.93 -3.90
CA TYR A 91 9.39 5.03 -2.97
C TYR A 91 10.84 5.00 -2.48
N PHE A 92 11.35 3.84 -2.06
CA PHE A 92 12.71 3.73 -1.53
C PHE A 92 13.79 3.71 -2.62
N ALA A 93 13.44 3.36 -3.86
CA ALA A 93 14.36 3.40 -5.00
C ALA A 93 14.57 4.82 -5.57
N GLN A 94 13.72 5.78 -5.23
CA GLN A 94 13.84 7.15 -5.73
C GLN A 94 15.12 7.83 -5.23
N LYS A 95 15.86 8.43 -6.17
CA LYS A 95 17.03 9.27 -5.90
C LYS A 95 16.65 10.75 -5.79
N ILE A 96 15.59 11.05 -5.04
CA ILE A 96 15.13 12.41 -4.79
C ILE A 96 15.34 12.80 -3.33
N ASP A 97 15.32 14.09 -3.05
CA ASP A 97 15.33 14.57 -1.66
C ASP A 97 13.99 14.25 -0.98
N TYR A 98 14.00 13.16 -0.20
CA TYR A 98 12.85 12.68 0.55
C TYR A 98 12.53 13.52 1.81
N LEU A 99 13.38 14.49 2.17
CA LEU A 99 13.12 15.42 3.28
C LEU A 99 12.42 16.70 2.82
N LYS A 100 12.35 16.92 1.51
CA LYS A 100 11.69 18.08 0.93
C LYS A 100 10.23 18.15 1.41
N ASP A 101 9.87 19.30 1.99
CA ASP A 101 8.52 19.61 2.50
C ASP A 101 8.02 18.71 3.65
N LYS A 102 8.90 17.90 4.27
CA LYS A 102 8.55 17.06 5.42
C LYS A 102 8.82 17.80 6.73
N ILE A 103 7.75 18.37 7.30
CA ILE A 103 7.79 19.15 8.54
C ILE A 103 7.62 18.32 9.82
N HIS A 104 7.23 17.04 9.71
CA HIS A 104 6.95 16.22 10.88
C HIS A 104 8.25 15.80 11.60
N PRO A 105 8.42 16.10 12.90
CA PRO A 105 9.69 15.90 13.61
C PRO A 105 10.14 14.43 13.66
N ASP A 106 9.19 13.50 13.82
CA ASP A 106 9.49 12.06 13.86
C ASP A 106 9.76 11.42 12.48
N PHE A 107 9.58 12.13 11.38
CA PHE A 107 9.62 11.56 10.03
C PHE A 107 10.94 10.83 9.75
N ILE A 108 12.08 11.44 10.11
CA ILE A 108 13.41 10.87 9.85
C ILE A 108 13.58 9.54 10.59
N ARG A 109 13.14 9.48 11.85
CA ARG A 109 13.27 8.28 12.70
C ARG A 109 12.37 7.17 12.18
N GLU A 110 11.09 7.47 11.92
CA GLU A 110 10.12 6.47 11.46
C GLU A 110 10.42 5.97 10.04
N ARG A 111 10.86 6.85 9.13
CA ARG A 111 11.29 6.45 7.78
C ARG A 111 12.49 5.50 7.83
N ARG A 112 13.45 5.74 8.73
CA ARG A 112 14.61 4.86 8.91
C ARG A 112 14.23 3.51 9.50
N ALA A 113 13.26 3.47 10.40
CA ALA A 113 12.77 2.21 10.98
C ALA A 113 11.91 1.40 9.99
N MET A 114 11.29 2.07 9.02
CA MET A 114 10.50 1.43 7.98
C MET A 114 11.35 0.82 6.85
N LYS A 115 12.53 1.37 6.60
CA LYS A 115 13.48 0.87 5.58
C LYS A 115 14.34 -0.25 6.15
#